data_AF-A0A2E8BGG1-F1
#
_entry.id   AF-A0A2E8BGG1-F1
#
_cell.length_a   1.000
_cell.length_b   1.000
_cell.length_c   1.000
_cell.angle_alpha   90.00
_cell.angle_beta   90.00
_cell.angle_gamma   90.00
#
_symmetry.space_group_name_H-M   'P 1'
#
loop_
_entity.id
_entity.type
_entity.pdbx_description
1 polymer ?
#
loop_
_entity_poly.entity_id
_entity_poly.type
_entity_poly.pdbx_seq_one_letter_code
_entity_poly.pdbx_strand_id
1 'polypeptide(L)'
;MARPVTERRLSEIVERLKRLRSDLAIAEEQMSHFAEEADDARVRAMVSETAIAESEHRSAERHVMAMERHRGDLVAEIERLESNQDDLLDRLREGH
;
A
#
# COMPACT_ATOMS: atom_id res chain seq x y z
N MET A 1 6.47 -32.57 -16.14
CA MET A 1 6.91 -31.29 -16.74
C MET A 1 6.49 -30.04 -15.94
N ALA A 2 5.78 -30.15 -14.79
CA ALA A 2 5.18 -28.99 -14.13
C ALA A 2 6.03 -28.34 -13.02
N ARG A 3 6.84 -29.11 -12.29
CA ARG A 3 7.52 -28.63 -11.06
C ARG A 3 8.49 -27.46 -11.26
N PRO A 4 9.43 -27.48 -12.24
CA PRO A 4 10.37 -26.36 -12.43
C PRO A 4 9.67 -25.06 -12.82
N VAL A 5 8.53 -25.15 -13.52
CA VAL A 5 7.73 -23.98 -13.91
C VAL A 5 6.99 -23.41 -12.69
N THR A 6 6.42 -24.27 -11.85
CA THR A 6 5.78 -23.86 -10.58
C THR A 6 6.78 -23.20 -9.63
N GLU A 7 7.97 -23.78 -9.46
CA GLU A 7 9.05 -23.22 -8.61
C GLU A 7 9.54 -21.86 -9.12
N ARG A 8 9.70 -21.71 -10.44
CA ARG A 8 10.02 -20.42 -11.06
C ARG A 8 8.94 -19.37 -10.76
N ARG A 9 7.67 -19.73 -10.94
CA ARG A 9 6.55 -18.82 -10.68
C ARG A 9 6.47 -18.42 -9.20
N LEU A 10 6.71 -19.36 -8.29
CA LEU A 10 6.80 -19.07 -6.85
C LEU A 10 7.93 -18.08 -6.55
N SER A 11 9.09 -18.24 -7.18
CA SER A 11 10.21 -17.31 -7.02
C SER A 11 9.86 -15.90 -7.53
N GLU A 12 9.18 -15.80 -8.67
CA GLU A 12 8.71 -14.53 -9.22
C GLU A 12 7.68 -13.85 -8.29
N ILE A 13 6.75 -14.62 -7.70
CA ILE A 13 5.78 -14.11 -6.72
C ILE A 13 6.47 -13.61 -5.45
N VAL A 14 7.45 -14.35 -4.91
CA VAL A 14 8.20 -13.94 -3.71
C VAL A 14 8.92 -12.61 -3.95
N GLU A 15 9.58 -12.45 -5.10
CA GLU A 15 10.26 -11.20 -5.43
C GLU A 15 9.29 -10.03 -5.62
N ARG A 16 8.09 -10.29 -6.15
CA ARG A 16 7.04 -9.27 -6.25
C ARG A 16 6.47 -8.89 -4.88
N LEU A 17 6.23 -9.87 -4.00
CA LEU A 17 5.76 -9.64 -2.63
C LEU A 17 6.76 -8.80 -1.82
N LYS A 18 8.06 -9.07 -1.95
CA LYS A 18 9.11 -8.26 -1.30
C LYS A 18 9.03 -6.79 -1.72
N ARG A 19 8.90 -6.52 -3.02
CA ARG A 19 8.78 -5.15 -3.53
C ARG A 19 7.52 -4.47 -3.02
N LEU A 20 6.36 -5.12 -3.16
CA LEU A 20 5.08 -4.55 -2.71
C LEU A 20 5.03 -4.27 -1.21
N ARG A 21 5.63 -5.14 -0.38
CA ARG A 21 5.73 -4.90 1.07
C ARG A 21 6.66 -3.73 1.39
N SER A 22 7.73 -3.54 0.61
CA SER A 22 8.58 -2.36 0.72
C SER A 22 7.83 -1.09 0.33
N ASP A 23 7.09 -1.14 -0.78
CA ASP A 23 6.27 -0.01 -1.26
C ASP A 23 5.17 0.34 -0.24
N LEU A 24 4.55 -0.67 0.38
CA LEU A 24 3.57 -0.50 1.44
C LEU A 24 4.18 0.17 2.67
N ALA A 25 5.35 -0.28 3.12
CA ALA A 25 6.04 0.34 4.25
C ALA A 25 6.36 1.82 4.00
N ILE A 26 6.81 2.15 2.78
CA ILE A 26 7.05 3.54 2.37
C ILE A 26 5.74 4.34 2.36
N ALA A 27 4.66 3.79 1.81
CA ALA A 27 3.36 4.47 1.79
C ALA A 27 2.83 4.71 3.21
N GLU A 28 2.99 3.75 4.12
CA GLU A 28 2.60 3.89 5.53
C GLU A 28 3.45 4.94 6.27
N GLU A 29 4.74 5.01 6.01
CA GLU A 29 5.62 6.06 6.53
C GLU A 29 5.20 7.45 6.04
N GLN A 30 4.95 7.58 4.73
CA GLN A 30 4.47 8.83 4.14
C GLN A 30 3.14 9.26 4.75
N MET A 31 2.19 8.33 4.92
CA MET A 31 0.91 8.63 5.56
C MET A 31 1.07 9.14 6.98
N SER A 32 1.97 8.54 7.77
CA SER A 32 2.27 9.03 9.13
C SER A 32 2.79 10.46 9.11
N HIS A 33 3.70 10.77 8.19
CA HIS A 33 4.27 12.11 8.06
C HIS A 33 3.21 13.15 7.65
N PHE A 34 2.37 12.84 6.66
CA PHE A 34 1.32 13.75 6.20
C PHE A 34 0.18 13.93 7.21
N ALA A 35 -0.08 12.95 8.07
CA ALA A 35 -1.06 13.09 9.15
C ALA A 35 -0.65 14.18 10.16
N GLU A 36 0.64 14.25 10.48
CA GLU A 36 1.20 15.31 11.33
C GLU A 36 1.07 16.69 10.66
N GLU A 37 1.42 16.80 9.38
CA GLU A 37 1.30 18.06 8.62
C GLU A 37 -0.15 18.53 8.48
N ALA A 38 -1.09 17.60 8.27
CA ALA A 38 -2.50 17.90 8.14
C ALA A 38 -3.11 18.43 9.44
N ASP A 39 -2.69 17.91 10.60
CA ASP A 39 -3.15 18.40 11.90
C ASP A 39 -2.61 19.82 12.18
N ASP A 40 -1.35 20.09 11.85
CA ASP A 40 -0.75 21.42 11.92
C ASP A 40 -1.46 22.44 11.01
N ALA A 41 -1.84 22.03 9.80
CA ALA A 41 -2.60 22.85 8.87
C ALA A 41 -4.02 23.12 9.39
N ARG A 42 -4.67 22.11 9.98
CA ARG A 42 -6.00 22.23 10.60
C ARG A 42 -5.99 23.23 11.75
N VAL A 43 -5.00 23.17 12.63
CA VAL A 43 -4.83 24.15 13.73
C VAL A 43 -4.66 25.57 13.18
N ARG A 44 -3.82 25.76 12.15
CA ARG A 44 -3.65 27.07 11.49
C ARG A 44 -4.93 27.60 10.85
N ALA A 45 -5.71 26.73 10.21
CA ALA A 45 -6.97 27.10 9.58
C ALA A 45 -8.02 27.56 10.61
N MET A 46 -8.11 26.88 11.75
CA MET A 46 -9.00 27.28 12.84
C MET A 46 -8.62 28.62 13.45
N VAL A 47 -7.32 28.93 13.55
CA VAL A 47 -6.83 30.18 14.14
C VAL A 47 -6.97 31.37 13.18
N SER A 48 -6.82 31.14 11.88
CA SER A 48 -6.68 32.23 10.91
C SER A 48 -7.98 32.67 10.22
N GLU A 49 -9.03 31.83 10.21
CA GLU A 49 -10.31 32.09 9.51
C GLU A 49 -10.15 32.62 8.06
N THR A 50 -9.05 32.27 7.38
CA THR A 50 -8.78 32.77 6.02
C THR A 50 -9.14 31.75 4.95
N ALA A 51 -9.59 32.24 3.79
CA ALA A 51 -9.87 31.42 2.61
C ALA A 51 -8.64 30.63 2.10
N ILE A 52 -7.43 31.13 2.36
CA ILE A 52 -6.17 30.45 2.01
C ILE A 52 -6.01 29.19 2.86
N ALA A 53 -6.16 29.30 4.18
CA ALA A 53 -5.99 28.17 5.09
C ALA A 53 -7.05 27.08 4.86
N GLU A 54 -8.27 27.45 4.48
CA GLU A 54 -9.31 26.50 4.10
C GLU A 54 -8.98 25.74 2.80
N SER A 55 -8.34 26.41 1.83
CA SER A 55 -7.88 25.77 0.59
C SER A 55 -6.73 24.79 0.82
N GLU A 56 -5.78 25.14 1.69
CA GLU A 56 -4.67 24.27 2.10
C GLU A 56 -5.21 23.02 2.80
N HIS A 57 -6.15 23.18 3.73
CA HIS A 57 -6.81 22.06 4.42
C HIS A 57 -7.45 21.07 3.44
N ARG A 58 -8.29 21.56 2.50
CA ARG A 58 -8.91 20.69 1.48
C ARG A 58 -7.88 19.99 0.58
N SER A 59 -6.73 20.63 0.34
CA SER A 59 -5.67 20.02 -0.45
C SER A 59 -4.99 18.87 0.30
N ALA A 60 -4.71 19.08 1.59
CA ALA A 60 -4.19 18.04 2.48
C ALA A 60 -5.16 16.84 2.57
N GLU A 61 -6.46 17.08 2.74
CA GLU A 61 -7.48 16.01 2.77
C GLU A 61 -7.48 15.17 1.49
N ARG A 62 -7.38 15.81 0.31
CA ARG A 62 -7.30 15.07 -0.97
C ARG A 62 -6.04 14.21 -1.08
N HIS A 63 -4.92 14.69 -0.54
CA HIS A 63 -3.68 13.91 -0.52
C HIS A 63 -3.81 12.69 0.38
N VAL A 64 -4.38 12.85 1.58
CA VAL A 64 -4.66 11.74 2.50
C VAL A 64 -5.53 10.68 1.83
N MET A 65 -6.66 11.07 1.22
CA MET A 65 -7.53 10.12 0.53
C MET A 65 -6.84 9.37 -0.61
N ALA A 66 -5.98 10.06 -1.38
CA ALA A 66 -5.22 9.42 -2.46
C ALA A 66 -4.21 8.39 -1.92
N MET A 67 -3.56 8.69 -0.79
CA MET A 67 -2.63 7.78 -0.13
C MET A 67 -3.33 6.58 0.49
N GLU A 68 -4.46 6.78 1.15
CA GLU A 68 -5.28 5.69 1.70
C GLU A 68 -5.71 4.71 0.61
N ARG A 69 -6.14 5.24 -0.55
CA ARG A 69 -6.47 4.42 -1.71
C ARG A 69 -5.26 3.63 -2.21
N HIS A 70 -4.11 4.30 -2.36
CA HIS A 70 -2.88 3.64 -2.81
C HIS A 70 -2.45 2.52 -1.86
N ARG A 71 -2.50 2.76 -0.54
CA ARG A 71 -2.25 1.75 0.49
C ARG A 71 -3.21 0.57 0.35
N GLY A 72 -4.50 0.84 0.15
CA GLY A 72 -5.50 -0.20 -0.08
C GLY A 72 -5.20 -1.06 -1.32
N ASP A 73 -4.81 -0.42 -2.43
CA ASP A 73 -4.42 -1.12 -3.66
C ASP A 73 -3.19 -2.03 -3.45
N LEU A 74 -2.19 -1.57 -2.69
CA LEU A 74 -0.99 -2.36 -2.34
C LEU A 74 -1.35 -3.58 -1.48
N VAL A 75 -2.17 -3.39 -0.45
CA VAL A 75 -2.62 -4.48 0.43
C VAL A 75 -3.40 -5.53 -0.35
N ALA A 76 -4.38 -5.11 -1.17
CA ALA A 76 -5.18 -6.03 -1.96
C ALA A 76 -4.32 -6.84 -2.96
N GLU A 77 -3.30 -6.21 -3.54
CA GLU A 77 -2.37 -6.88 -4.44
C GLU A 77 -1.47 -7.90 -3.71
N ILE A 78 -1.01 -7.58 -2.49
CA ILE A 78 -0.25 -8.50 -1.63
C ILE A 78 -1.11 -9.73 -1.30
N GLU A 79 -2.33 -9.54 -0.81
CA GLU A 79 -3.25 -10.63 -0.45
C GLU A 79 -3.52 -11.56 -1.64
N ARG A 80 -3.73 -10.97 -2.83
CA ARG A 80 -3.94 -11.74 -4.07
C ARG A 80 -2.72 -12.59 -4.44
N LEU A 81 -1.51 -12.08 -4.25
CA LEU A 81 -0.28 -12.80 -4.55
C LEU A 81 0.03 -13.88 -3.51
N GLU A 82 -0.29 -13.64 -2.24
CA GLU A 82 -0.19 -14.64 -1.17
C GLU A 82 -1.13 -15.82 -1.43
N SER A 83 -2.40 -15.55 -1.76
CA SER A 83 -3.35 -16.60 -2.15
C SER A 83 -2.87 -17.41 -3.38
N ASN A 84 -2.28 -16.74 -4.37
CA ASN A 84 -1.69 -17.44 -5.53
C ASN A 84 -0.48 -18.30 -5.16
N GLN A 85 0.36 -17.81 -4.25
CA GLN A 85 1.48 -18.58 -3.72
C GLN A 85 0.99 -19.84 -3.00
N ASP A 86 -0.03 -19.72 -2.15
CA ASP A 86 -0.61 -20.86 -1.43
C ASP A 86 -1.17 -21.91 -2.41
N ASP A 87 -1.95 -21.49 -3.41
CA ASP A 87 -2.45 -22.38 -4.47
C ASP A 87 -1.33 -23.13 -5.20
N LEU A 88 -0.22 -22.44 -5.49
CA LEU A 88 0.93 -23.05 -6.18
C LEU A 88 1.71 -24.01 -5.27
N LEU A 89 1.82 -23.69 -3.97
CA LEU A 89 2.45 -24.56 -2.97
C LEU A 89 1.63 -25.83 -2.76
N ASP A 90 0.31 -25.73 -2.69
CA ASP A 90 -0.57 -26.88 -2.53
C ASP A 90 -0.50 -27.81 -3.75
N ARG A 91 -0.52 -27.26 -4.98
CA ARG A 91 -0.28 -28.06 -6.20
C ARG A 91 1.08 -28.76 -6.21
N LEU A 92 2.10 -28.13 -5.64
CA LEU A 92 3.43 -28.73 -5.54
C LEU A 92 3.46 -29.87 -4.52
N ARG A 93 2.69 -29.76 -3.43
CA ARG A 93 2.51 -30.82 -2.40
C ARG A 93 1.66 -31.98 -2.90
N GLU A 94 0.61 -31.72 -3.66
CA GLU A 94 -0.31 -32.74 -4.21
C GLU A 94 0.29 -33.50 -5.41
N GLY A 95 1.23 -32.89 -6.12
CA GLY A 95 1.93 -33.52 -7.25
C GLY A 95 3.05 -34.50 -6.86
N HIS A 96 3.10 -34.92 -5.58
CA HIS A 96 4.12 -35.78 -4.98
C HIS A 96 3.61 -37.17 -4.64
#